data_AF-A0A2U1DIC5-F1
#
_entry.id   AF-A0A2U1DIC5-F1
#
_cell.length_a   1.000
_cell.length_b   1.000
_cell.length_c   1.000
_cell.angle_alpha   90.00
_cell.angle_beta   90.00
_cell.angle_gamma   90.00
#
_symmetry.space_group_name_H-M   'P 1'
#
loop_
_entity.id
_entity.type
_entity.pdbx_description
1 polymer ?
#
loop_
_entity_poly.entity_id
_entity_poly.type
_entity_poly.pdbx_seq_one_letter_code
_entity_poly.pdbx_strand_id
1 'polypeptide(L)'
;MDVPGISIHGKEMDLPPEMNKDELALYEDAIQGLERCIEVLYGQAMVAADEYMSFVDRVEAKATGWESRSTLQLSCTRKGNHLDLKWTGIRWFGQKNNRQSIRVRIAINEESMTYAKDRLNTFAKEWEIDEVMKTEKKLQSIRRKSKHIVKAIINTRNAIRVLKAQKGDEVEAEEEAVG
;
A
#
# COMPACT_ATOMS: atom_id res chain seq x y z
N MET A 1 36.21 24.39 -41.32
CA MET A 1 36.84 25.49 -40.57
C MET A 1 35.75 26.28 -39.91
N ASP A 2 36.00 26.64 -38.68
CA ASP A 2 35.05 26.99 -37.63
C ASP A 2 34.22 28.24 -37.90
N VAL A 3 32.95 28.18 -37.49
CA VAL A 3 32.11 29.38 -37.31
C VAL A 3 32.11 29.69 -35.81
N PRO A 4 32.67 30.82 -35.37
CA PRO A 4 32.73 31.18 -33.96
C PRO A 4 31.45 31.90 -33.50
N GLY A 5 30.93 31.44 -32.36
CA GLY A 5 30.26 32.24 -31.32
C GLY A 5 29.00 33.02 -31.68
N ILE A 6 27.83 32.44 -31.38
CA ILE A 6 26.62 33.24 -31.07
C ILE A 6 26.29 33.02 -29.59
N SER A 7 26.53 34.07 -28.81
CA SER A 7 26.06 34.23 -27.43
C SER A 7 24.54 34.20 -27.41
N ILE A 8 23.97 33.09 -26.93
CA ILE A 8 22.57 33.02 -26.55
C ILE A 8 22.47 33.51 -25.11
N HIS A 9 22.02 34.76 -24.95
CA HIS A 9 21.69 35.38 -23.68
C HIS A 9 20.93 34.40 -22.78
N GLY A 10 21.58 34.00 -21.69
CA GLY A 10 20.92 33.45 -20.53
C GLY A 10 19.95 34.49 -20.00
N LYS A 11 18.67 34.30 -20.32
CA LYS A 11 17.61 34.99 -19.61
C LYS A 11 17.47 34.23 -18.30
N GLU A 12 18.18 34.73 -17.29
CA GLU A 12 17.92 34.42 -15.89
C GLU A 12 16.43 34.67 -15.67
N MET A 13 15.69 33.57 -15.52
CA MET A 13 14.27 33.63 -15.30
C MET A 13 14.11 33.92 -13.81
N ASP A 14 14.09 35.20 -13.46
CA ASP A 14 13.75 35.67 -12.12
C ASP A 14 12.40 35.09 -11.74
N LEU A 15 12.43 33.99 -11.00
CA LEU A 15 11.26 33.44 -10.33
C LEU A 15 10.84 34.44 -9.25
N PRO A 16 9.58 34.88 -9.21
CA PRO A 16 9.15 35.95 -8.32
C PRO A 16 9.34 35.58 -6.83
N PRO A 17 9.74 36.54 -5.98
CA PRO A 17 10.23 36.31 -4.61
C PRO A 17 9.14 36.08 -3.56
N GLU A 18 8.05 35.36 -3.88
CA GLU A 18 6.96 35.06 -2.93
C GLU A 18 6.53 33.59 -2.91
N MET A 19 7.48 32.65 -2.97
CA MET A 19 7.19 31.21 -2.76
C MET A 19 7.78 30.59 -1.49
N ASN A 20 8.21 31.40 -0.51
CA ASN A 20 8.69 30.88 0.78
C ASN A 20 7.56 30.66 1.80
N LYS A 21 6.64 29.74 1.49
CA LYS A 21 6.35 28.72 2.51
C LYS A 21 7.50 27.75 2.37
N ASP A 22 8.37 27.65 3.39
CA ASP A 22 9.58 26.81 3.40
C ASP A 22 9.38 25.56 2.55
N GLU A 23 10.17 25.36 1.49
CA GLU A 23 10.03 24.23 0.56
C GLU A 23 9.90 22.89 1.29
N LEU A 24 10.53 22.78 2.47
CA LEU A 24 10.36 21.68 3.41
C LEU A 24 8.89 21.45 3.79
N ALA A 25 8.16 22.50 4.15
CA ALA A 25 6.74 22.45 4.50
C ALA A 25 5.88 21.93 3.34
N LEU A 26 6.22 22.26 2.08
CA LEU A 26 5.52 21.72 0.90
C LEU A 26 5.71 20.20 0.78
N TYR A 27 6.93 19.71 0.98
CA TYR A 27 7.20 18.27 0.98
C TYR A 27 6.51 17.55 2.15
N GLU A 28 6.49 18.15 3.33
CA GLU A 28 5.81 17.61 4.51
C GLU A 28 4.29 17.54 4.31
N ASP A 29 3.68 18.60 3.77
CA ASP A 29 2.26 18.63 3.41
C ASP A 29 1.91 17.54 2.38
N ALA A 30 2.77 17.35 1.38
CA ALA A 30 2.61 16.28 0.40
C ALA A 30 2.66 14.88 1.04
N ILE A 31 3.60 14.64 1.96
CA ILE A 31 3.67 13.39 2.72
C ILE A 31 2.40 13.17 3.53
N GLN A 32 1.92 14.19 4.26
CA GLN A 32 0.69 14.10 5.05
C GLN A 32 -0.54 13.80 4.19
N GLY A 33 -0.62 14.39 2.99
CA GLY A 33 -1.66 14.06 2.01
C GLY A 33 -1.62 12.59 1.58
N LEU A 34 -0.42 12.09 1.26
CA LEU A 34 -0.22 10.69 0.85
C LEU A 34 -0.51 9.70 2.00
N GLU A 35 -0.18 10.05 3.25
CA GLU A 35 -0.49 9.22 4.43
C GLU A 35 -1.99 9.14 4.70
N ARG A 36 -2.73 10.25 4.51
CA ARG A 36 -4.21 10.24 4.53
C ARG A 36 -4.80 9.36 3.43
N CYS A 37 -4.19 9.32 2.24
CA CYS A 37 -4.61 8.39 1.19
C CYS A 37 -4.45 6.92 1.62
N ILE A 38 -3.37 6.56 2.33
CA ILE A 38 -3.20 5.21 2.88
C ILE A 38 -4.29 4.89 3.91
N GLU A 39 -4.65 5.86 4.76
CA GLU A 39 -5.72 5.69 5.75
C GLU A 39 -7.08 5.44 5.10
N VAL A 40 -7.43 6.22 4.07
CA VAL A 40 -8.67 6.00 3.30
C VAL A 40 -8.68 4.61 2.65
N LEU A 41 -7.56 4.19 2.05
CA LEU A 41 -7.42 2.86 1.47
C LEU A 41 -7.56 1.75 2.51
N TYR A 42 -7.05 1.95 3.72
CA TYR A 42 -7.23 1.01 4.82
C TYR A 42 -8.71 0.92 5.23
N GLY A 43 -9.40 2.04 5.37
CA GLY A 43 -10.85 2.06 5.64
C GLY A 43 -11.65 1.31 4.57
N GLN A 44 -11.32 1.50 3.29
CA GLN A 44 -11.94 0.75 2.19
C GLN A 44 -11.68 -0.76 2.28
N ALA A 45 -10.49 -1.17 2.70
CA ALA A 45 -10.16 -2.58 2.87
C ALA A 45 -10.93 -3.21 4.04
N MET A 46 -11.08 -2.47 5.16
CA MET A 46 -11.89 -2.90 6.30
C MET A 46 -13.36 -3.09 5.90
N VAL A 47 -13.94 -2.14 5.18
CA VAL A 47 -15.32 -2.27 4.67
C VAL A 47 -15.47 -3.52 3.79
N ALA A 48 -14.53 -3.76 2.86
CA ALA A 48 -14.58 -4.96 2.02
C ALA A 48 -14.45 -6.26 2.84
N ALA A 49 -13.64 -6.24 3.91
CA ALA A 49 -13.49 -7.39 4.80
C ALA A 49 -14.76 -7.63 5.64
N ASP A 50 -15.36 -6.57 6.17
CA ASP A 50 -16.59 -6.66 6.97
C ASP A 50 -17.78 -7.16 6.13
N GLU A 51 -17.88 -6.72 4.88
CA GLU A 51 -18.88 -7.23 3.92
C GLU A 51 -18.73 -8.75 3.72
N TYR A 52 -17.49 -9.21 3.51
CA TYR A 52 -17.19 -10.64 3.33
C TYR A 52 -17.48 -11.44 4.62
N MET A 53 -17.02 -10.97 5.78
CA MET A 53 -17.28 -11.62 7.06
C MET A 53 -18.78 -11.71 7.36
N SER A 54 -19.51 -10.62 7.12
CA SER A 54 -20.98 -10.60 7.28
C SER A 54 -21.67 -11.60 6.35
N PHE A 55 -21.14 -11.82 5.15
CA PHE A 55 -21.64 -12.85 4.23
C PHE A 55 -21.38 -14.26 4.78
N VAL A 56 -20.16 -14.54 5.21
CA VAL A 56 -19.76 -15.83 5.81
C VAL A 56 -20.63 -16.14 7.02
N ASP A 57 -20.78 -15.19 7.95
CA ASP A 57 -21.57 -15.38 9.18
C ASP A 57 -23.04 -15.73 8.87
N ARG A 58 -23.65 -15.10 7.85
CA ARG A 58 -25.04 -15.39 7.44
C ARG A 58 -25.20 -16.79 6.87
N VAL A 59 -24.21 -17.29 6.13
CA VAL A 59 -24.24 -18.63 5.56
C VAL A 59 -23.96 -19.67 6.64
N GLU A 60 -22.92 -19.45 7.45
CA GLU A 60 -22.52 -20.35 8.53
C GLU A 60 -23.56 -20.48 9.64
N ALA A 61 -24.33 -19.42 9.94
CA ALA A 61 -25.43 -19.49 10.90
C ALA A 61 -26.51 -20.52 10.51
N LYS A 62 -26.60 -20.86 9.22
CA LYS A 62 -27.55 -21.86 8.68
C LYS A 62 -26.89 -23.21 8.41
N ALA A 63 -25.57 -23.28 8.49
CA ALA A 63 -24.80 -24.46 8.15
C ALA A 63 -24.66 -25.39 9.36
N THR A 64 -24.90 -26.68 9.14
CA THR A 64 -24.68 -27.72 10.15
C THR A 64 -23.29 -28.33 9.99
N GLY A 65 -22.58 -28.51 11.10
CA GLY A 65 -21.25 -29.12 11.12
C GLY A 65 -20.10 -28.13 10.89
N TRP A 66 -18.88 -28.57 11.18
CA TRP A 66 -17.67 -27.75 11.07
C TRP A 66 -17.08 -27.78 9.65
N GLU A 67 -17.38 -28.84 8.90
CA GLU A 67 -16.92 -29.07 7.53
C GLU A 67 -17.52 -28.08 6.51
N SER A 68 -18.66 -27.49 6.86
CA SER A 68 -19.41 -26.55 6.03
C SER A 68 -18.96 -25.10 6.21
N ARG A 69 -18.17 -24.81 7.26
CA ARG A 69 -17.59 -23.49 7.55
C ARG A 69 -16.45 -23.13 6.60
N SER A 70 -16.25 -21.84 6.37
CA SER A 70 -15.17 -21.31 5.55
C SER A 70 -13.81 -21.78 6.06
N THR A 71 -12.96 -22.11 5.11
CA THR A 71 -11.54 -22.41 5.36
C THR A 71 -10.62 -21.32 4.81
N LEU A 72 -11.18 -20.16 4.50
CA LEU A 72 -10.45 -18.95 4.15
C LEU A 72 -10.53 -17.93 5.28
N GLN A 73 -9.40 -17.30 5.56
CA GLN A 73 -9.30 -16.19 6.50
C GLN A 73 -8.76 -14.97 5.77
N LEU A 74 -9.56 -13.90 5.76
CA LEU A 74 -9.14 -12.57 5.34
C LEU A 74 -8.55 -11.81 6.52
N SER A 75 -7.39 -11.20 6.33
CA SER A 75 -6.74 -10.33 7.31
C SER A 75 -6.38 -9.01 6.65
N CYS A 76 -6.82 -7.91 7.24
CA CYS A 76 -6.48 -6.55 6.83
C CYS A 76 -5.74 -5.87 7.99
N THR A 77 -4.48 -5.49 7.79
CA THR A 77 -3.70 -4.79 8.82
C THR A 77 -2.90 -3.65 8.22
N ARG A 78 -2.64 -2.61 9.01
CA ARG A 78 -1.81 -1.46 8.65
C ARG A 78 -0.61 -1.37 9.58
N LYS A 79 0.59 -1.26 9.02
CA LYS A 79 1.84 -0.99 9.76
C LYS A 79 2.51 0.26 9.18
N GLY A 80 2.31 1.40 9.85
CA GLY A 80 2.71 2.70 9.30
C GLY A 80 2.01 2.97 7.97
N ASN A 81 2.79 3.10 6.90
CA ASN A 81 2.29 3.39 5.55
C ASN A 81 2.04 2.12 4.71
N HIS A 82 2.31 0.93 5.26
CA HIS A 82 2.13 -0.34 4.58
C HIS A 82 0.79 -0.99 4.94
N LEU A 83 0.08 -1.47 3.93
CA LEU A 83 -1.12 -2.29 4.09
C LEU A 83 -0.79 -3.76 3.82
N ASP A 84 -1.10 -4.64 4.77
CA ASP A 84 -1.04 -6.09 4.63
C ASP A 84 -2.47 -6.63 4.56
N LEU A 85 -2.92 -6.91 3.34
CA LEU A 85 -4.26 -7.39 2.98
C LEU A 85 -4.14 -8.81 2.42
N LYS A 86 -4.38 -9.83 3.23
CA LYS A 86 -4.02 -11.22 2.90
C LYS A 86 -5.15 -12.22 3.07
N TRP A 87 -5.21 -13.15 2.12
CA TRP A 87 -5.95 -14.40 2.26
C TRP A 87 -5.03 -15.50 2.81
N THR A 88 -5.52 -16.21 3.82
CA THR A 88 -4.85 -17.35 4.45
C THR A 88 -5.79 -18.53 4.42
N GLY A 89 -5.31 -19.68 3.93
CA GLY A 89 -6.08 -20.92 3.97
C GLY A 89 -5.95 -21.57 5.35
N ILE A 90 -6.97 -22.30 5.78
CA ILE A 90 -6.95 -23.10 7.01
C ILE A 90 -7.07 -24.57 6.62
N ARG A 91 -6.14 -25.40 7.10
CA ARG A 91 -6.23 -26.86 7.00
C ARG A 91 -6.41 -27.45 8.39
N TRP A 92 -7.33 -28.40 8.50
CA TRP A 92 -7.61 -29.12 9.73
C TRP A 92 -6.99 -30.52 9.66
N PHE A 93 -6.27 -30.90 10.71
CA PHE A 93 -5.61 -32.21 10.83
C PHE A 93 -5.99 -32.90 12.15
N GLY A 94 -5.88 -34.23 12.20
CA GLY A 94 -6.14 -35.02 13.41
C GLY A 94 -7.55 -35.63 13.47
N GLN A 95 -7.81 -36.35 14.56
CA GLN A 95 -9.07 -37.05 14.78
C GLN A 95 -10.23 -36.07 14.99
N LYS A 96 -11.45 -36.48 14.63
CA LYS A 96 -12.67 -35.63 14.59
C LYS A 96 -12.90 -34.79 15.86
N ASN A 97 -12.56 -35.32 17.04
CA ASN A 97 -12.77 -34.65 18.33
C ASN A 97 -11.52 -33.93 18.87
N ASN A 98 -10.38 -33.99 18.17
CA ASN A 98 -9.12 -33.36 18.59
C ASN A 98 -8.38 -32.76 17.38
N ARG A 99 -9.13 -32.07 16.51
CA ARG A 99 -8.56 -31.48 15.29
C ARG A 99 -7.71 -30.26 15.65
N GLN A 100 -6.58 -30.11 14.96
CA GLN A 100 -5.72 -28.94 15.01
C GLN A 100 -5.80 -28.16 13.69
N SER A 101 -5.88 -26.85 13.77
CA SER A 101 -5.84 -25.96 12.59
C SER A 101 -4.42 -25.51 12.29
N ILE A 102 -4.03 -25.60 11.02
CA ILE A 102 -2.79 -25.01 10.50
C ILE A 102 -3.17 -23.94 9.49
N ARG A 103 -2.59 -22.74 9.65
CA ARG A 103 -2.69 -21.66 8.68
C ARG A 103 -1.72 -21.91 7.53
N VAL A 104 -2.24 -21.91 6.32
CA VAL A 104 -1.49 -22.09 5.07
C VAL A 104 -1.41 -20.76 4.34
N ARG A 105 -0.19 -20.31 4.09
CA ARG A 105 0.06 -19.11 3.28
C ARG A 105 -0.37 -19.39 1.84
N ILE A 106 -1.22 -18.53 1.31
CA ILE A 106 -1.54 -18.51 -0.12
C ILE A 106 -0.59 -17.52 -0.79
N ALA A 107 0.05 -17.94 -1.88
CA ALA A 107 1.00 -17.09 -2.60
C ALA A 107 0.25 -16.12 -3.54
N ILE A 108 0.59 -14.84 -3.42
CA ILE A 108 0.09 -13.74 -4.26
C ILE A 108 0.94 -13.62 -5.52
N ASN A 109 0.36 -13.15 -6.62
CA ASN A 109 1.13 -12.69 -7.76
C ASN A 109 1.61 -11.24 -7.49
N GLU A 110 2.93 -11.04 -7.42
CA GLU A 110 3.54 -9.77 -7.02
C GLU A 110 3.41 -8.65 -8.06
N GLU A 111 3.25 -9.01 -9.33
CA GLU A 111 3.09 -8.06 -10.42
C GLU A 111 1.68 -7.48 -10.45
N SER A 112 0.69 -8.36 -10.44
CA SER A 112 -0.74 -8.01 -10.49
C SER A 112 -1.36 -7.72 -9.12
N MET A 113 -0.62 -7.98 -8.03
CA MET A 113 -1.04 -7.78 -6.63
C MET A 113 -2.37 -8.47 -6.29
N THR A 114 -2.57 -9.65 -6.87
CA THR A 114 -3.82 -10.42 -6.74
C THR A 114 -3.55 -11.89 -6.43
N TYR A 115 -4.51 -12.52 -5.76
CA TYR A 115 -4.54 -13.96 -5.59
C TYR A 115 -5.17 -14.64 -6.81
N ALA A 116 -4.55 -15.72 -7.28
CA ALA A 116 -5.08 -16.49 -8.39
C ALA A 116 -6.32 -17.30 -7.94
N LYS A 117 -7.34 -17.38 -8.81
CA LYS A 117 -8.64 -18.00 -8.48
C LYS A 117 -8.49 -19.47 -8.10
N ASP A 118 -7.67 -20.22 -8.83
CA ASP A 118 -7.32 -21.62 -8.56
C ASP A 118 -6.76 -21.81 -7.15
N ARG A 119 -5.88 -20.91 -6.71
CA ARG A 119 -5.26 -20.96 -5.38
C ARG A 119 -6.25 -20.65 -4.26
N LEU A 120 -7.15 -19.70 -4.46
CA LEU A 120 -8.21 -19.40 -3.50
C LEU A 120 -9.23 -20.54 -3.44
N ASN A 121 -9.64 -21.06 -4.60
CA ASN A 121 -10.61 -22.16 -4.70
C ASN A 121 -10.12 -23.47 -4.05
N THR A 122 -8.81 -23.64 -3.86
CA THR A 122 -8.26 -24.77 -3.09
C THR A 122 -8.74 -24.76 -1.63
N PHE A 123 -9.09 -23.59 -1.09
CA PHE A 123 -9.54 -23.41 0.30
C PHE A 123 -10.97 -22.88 0.40
N ALA A 124 -11.51 -22.26 -0.65
CA ALA A 124 -12.86 -21.75 -0.68
C ALA A 124 -13.89 -22.90 -0.73
N LYS A 125 -14.99 -22.75 -0.01
CA LYS A 125 -16.20 -23.53 -0.23
C LYS A 125 -16.92 -23.08 -1.50
N GLU A 126 -17.65 -23.98 -2.13
CA GLU A 126 -18.39 -23.66 -3.37
C GLU A 126 -19.32 -22.45 -3.21
N TRP A 127 -19.97 -22.33 -2.05
CA TRP A 127 -20.88 -21.22 -1.74
C TRP A 127 -20.18 -19.87 -1.54
N GLU A 128 -18.87 -19.83 -1.24
CA GLU A 128 -18.15 -18.58 -0.98
C GLU A 128 -17.30 -18.09 -2.15
N ILE A 129 -17.09 -18.91 -3.20
CA ILE A 129 -16.16 -18.59 -4.31
C ILE A 129 -16.46 -17.23 -4.93
N ASP A 130 -17.74 -16.94 -5.23
CA ASP A 130 -18.10 -15.70 -5.92
C ASP A 130 -17.87 -14.46 -5.03
N GLU A 131 -18.20 -14.55 -3.74
CA GLU A 131 -17.99 -13.44 -2.81
C GLU A 131 -16.50 -13.24 -2.49
N VAL A 132 -15.72 -14.33 -2.41
CA VAL A 132 -14.26 -14.27 -2.30
C VAL A 132 -13.66 -13.54 -3.49
N MET A 133 -14.05 -13.89 -4.72
CA MET A 133 -13.49 -13.25 -5.93
C MET A 133 -13.92 -11.79 -6.06
N LYS A 134 -15.16 -11.47 -5.67
CA LYS A 134 -15.64 -10.08 -5.61
C LYS A 134 -14.85 -9.25 -4.60
N THR A 135 -14.61 -9.80 -3.43
CA THR A 135 -13.81 -9.15 -2.36
C THR A 135 -12.36 -8.98 -2.81
N GLU A 136 -11.76 -10.02 -3.38
CA GLU A 136 -10.38 -9.98 -3.87
C GLU A 136 -10.19 -8.92 -4.96
N LYS A 137 -11.15 -8.76 -5.87
CA LYS A 137 -11.11 -7.68 -6.88
C LYS A 137 -11.05 -6.29 -6.25
N LYS A 138 -11.78 -6.05 -5.15
CA LYS A 138 -11.70 -4.78 -4.40
C LYS A 138 -10.32 -4.62 -3.76
N LEU A 139 -9.85 -5.65 -3.07
CA LEU A 139 -8.56 -5.63 -2.37
C LEU A 139 -7.37 -5.48 -3.33
N GLN A 140 -7.42 -6.09 -4.52
CA GLN A 140 -6.40 -5.93 -5.55
C GLN A 140 -6.18 -4.46 -5.92
N SER A 141 -7.27 -3.72 -6.16
CA SER A 141 -7.20 -2.29 -6.49
C SER A 141 -6.55 -1.49 -5.36
N ILE A 142 -6.91 -1.80 -4.11
CA ILE A 142 -6.34 -1.17 -2.92
C ILE A 142 -4.84 -1.47 -2.79
N ARG A 143 -4.43 -2.74 -2.93
CA ARG A 143 -3.02 -3.15 -2.89
C ARG A 143 -2.19 -2.43 -3.95
N ARG A 144 -2.71 -2.31 -5.18
CA ARG A 144 -2.04 -1.59 -6.28
C ARG A 144 -1.87 -0.11 -5.96
N LYS A 145 -2.93 0.58 -5.53
CA LYS A 145 -2.86 2.00 -5.15
C LYS A 145 -1.88 2.23 -4.00
N SER A 146 -1.96 1.40 -2.95
CA SER A 146 -1.06 1.48 -1.79
C SER A 146 0.42 1.37 -2.20
N LYS A 147 0.77 0.42 -3.08
CA LYS A 147 2.13 0.26 -3.62
C LYS A 147 2.68 1.56 -4.23
N HIS A 148 1.87 2.27 -5.01
CA HIS A 148 2.28 3.53 -5.64
C HIS A 148 2.39 4.68 -4.64
N ILE A 149 1.45 4.78 -3.70
CA ILE A 149 1.47 5.83 -2.67
C ILE A 149 2.69 5.68 -1.76
N VAL A 150 3.02 4.46 -1.33
CA VAL A 150 4.21 4.21 -0.52
C VAL A 150 5.48 4.63 -1.26
N LYS A 151 5.58 4.33 -2.57
CA LYS A 151 6.72 4.79 -3.39
C LYS A 151 6.79 6.31 -3.47
N ALA A 152 5.66 6.99 -3.62
CA ALA A 152 5.62 8.45 -3.62
C ALA A 152 6.14 9.02 -2.30
N ILE A 153 5.68 8.50 -1.15
CA ILE A 153 6.17 8.91 0.18
C ILE A 153 7.68 8.73 0.31
N ILE A 154 8.22 7.59 -0.14
CA ILE A 154 9.66 7.32 -0.10
C ILE A 154 10.43 8.35 -0.94
N ASN A 155 9.96 8.63 -2.16
CA ASN A 155 10.61 9.59 -3.05
C ASN A 155 10.54 11.03 -2.51
N THR A 156 9.41 11.44 -1.94
CA THR A 156 9.30 12.76 -1.29
C THR A 156 10.24 12.89 -0.10
N ARG A 157 10.37 11.83 0.72
CA ARG A 157 11.36 11.81 1.81
C ARG A 157 12.80 11.90 1.30
N ASN A 158 13.10 11.31 0.13
CA ASN A 158 14.41 11.46 -0.50
C ASN A 158 14.66 12.89 -0.99
N ALA A 159 13.65 13.57 -1.53
CA ALA A 159 13.75 14.99 -1.90
C ALA A 159 14.07 15.87 -0.67
N ILE A 160 13.39 15.63 0.46
CA ILE A 160 13.70 16.31 1.74
C ILE A 160 15.16 16.09 2.16
N ARG A 161 15.71 14.88 1.97
CA ARG A 161 17.11 14.59 2.30
C ARG A 161 18.08 15.39 1.44
N VAL A 162 17.78 15.56 0.15
CA VAL A 162 18.58 16.37 -0.77
C VAL A 162 18.52 17.85 -0.37
N LEU A 163 17.32 18.38 -0.11
CA LEU A 163 17.14 19.77 0.35
C LEU A 163 17.94 20.06 1.62
N LYS A 164 17.94 19.12 2.58
CA LYS A 164 18.71 19.27 3.83
C LYS A 164 20.22 19.23 3.63
N ALA A 165 20.71 18.44 2.68
CA ALA A 165 22.13 18.41 2.35
C ALA A 165 22.57 19.76 1.74
N GLN A 166 21.80 20.29 0.79
CA GLN A 166 22.06 21.61 0.19
C GLN A 166 22.13 22.73 1.23
N LYS A 167 21.14 22.80 2.14
CA LYS A 167 21.15 23.78 3.23
C LYS A 167 22.35 23.61 4.19
N GLY A 168 22.87 22.39 4.35
CA GLY A 168 24.07 22.14 5.16
C GLY A 168 25.34 22.66 4.48
N ASP A 169 25.49 22.36 3.18
CA ASP A 169 26.61 22.82 2.35
C ASP A 169 26.63 24.36 2.22
N GLU A 170 25.47 25.01 2.17
CA GLU A 170 25.35 26.48 2.13
C GLU A 170 25.82 27.14 3.43
N VAL A 171 25.51 26.55 4.59
CA VAL A 171 25.94 27.07 5.90
C VAL A 171 27.45 26.91 6.09
N GLU A 172 28.04 25.77 5.67
CA GLU A 172 29.50 25.57 5.72
C GLU A 172 30.23 26.57 4.79
N ALA A 173 29.71 26.83 3.60
CA ALA A 173 30.28 27.81 2.67
C ALA A 173 30.19 29.27 3.18
N GLU A 174 29.11 29.63 3.87
CA GLU A 174 28.97 30.94 4.51
C GLU A 174 29.95 31.13 5.69
N GLU A 175 30.18 30.08 6.49
CA GLU A 175 31.16 30.12 7.59
C GLU A 175 32.61 30.23 7.08
N GLU A 176 32.97 29.55 5.98
CA GLU A 176 34.29 29.67 5.35
C GLU A 176 34.54 31.03 4.69
N ALA A 177 33.50 31.70 4.19
CA ALA A 177 33.62 33.01 3.55
C ALA A 177 33.77 34.18 4.54
N VAL A 178 33.41 33.97 5.81
CA VAL A 178 33.44 34.99 6.87
C VAL A 178 34.67 34.85 7.79
N GLY A 179 35.39 33.71 7.74
CA GLY A 179 36.63 33.45 8.48
C GLY A 179 37.90 33.92 7.76
#